data_AF-A0A7R9WR69-F1
#
_entry.id   AF-A0A7R9WR69-F1
#
_cell.length_a   1.000
_cell.length_b   1.000
_cell.length_c   1.000
_cell.angle_alpha   90.00
_cell.angle_beta   90.00
_cell.angle_gamma   90.00
#
_symmetry.space_group_name_H-M   'P 1'
#
loop_
_entity.id
_entity.type
_entity.pdbx_description
1 polymer ?
#
loop_
_entity_poly.entity_id
_entity_poly.type
_entity_poly.pdbx_seq_one_letter_code
_entity_poly.pdbx_strand_id
1 'polypeptide(L)'
;VDETLWQAVKNSGFESERFQLHTGPFVIPLRNEEDSVQQPGKVLEPSVLVYQAEICRSLWTELEQRHGNTGRLNAMFNCKVEDCDLSTMQVSVDSKDSLPSQPYDIIIGCDGVNSIVRKA
;
A
#
# COMPACT_ATOMS: atom_id res chain seq x y z
N VAL A 1 1.58 -7.44 -8.77
CA VAL A 1 0.15 -7.12 -8.55
C VAL A 1 -0.60 -7.86 -9.63
N ASP A 2 -1.53 -8.74 -9.28
CA ASP A 2 -2.37 -9.38 -10.30
C ASP A 2 -3.43 -8.42 -10.82
N GLU A 3 -3.94 -8.72 -12.02
CA GLU A 3 -4.92 -7.87 -12.72
C GLU A 3 -6.19 -7.69 -11.89
N THR A 4 -6.65 -8.72 -11.19
CA THR A 4 -7.85 -8.64 -10.36
C THR A 4 -7.70 -7.62 -9.23
N LEU A 5 -6.55 -7.61 -8.54
CA LEU A 5 -6.25 -6.64 -7.49
C LEU A 5 -6.15 -5.22 -8.05
N TRP A 6 -5.52 -5.07 -9.22
CA TRP A 6 -5.44 -3.76 -9.88
C TRP A 6 -6.82 -3.23 -10.24
N GLN A 7 -7.69 -4.05 -10.83
CA GLN A 7 -9.06 -3.66 -11.15
C GLN A 7 -9.88 -3.28 -9.91
N ALA A 8 -9.72 -3.99 -8.79
CA ALA A 8 -10.37 -3.64 -7.53
C ALA A 8 -9.96 -2.24 -7.05
N VAL A 9 -8.66 -1.91 -7.06
CA VAL A 9 -8.16 -0.59 -6.69
C VAL A 9 -8.64 0.47 -7.68
N LYS A 10 -8.56 0.20 -8.99
CA LYS A 10 -9.00 1.10 -10.05
C LYS A 10 -10.47 1.50 -9.91
N ASN A 11 -11.33 0.53 -9.61
CA ASN A 11 -12.77 0.74 -9.40
C ASN A 11 -13.11 1.58 -8.15
N SER A 12 -12.14 1.78 -7.24
CA SER A 12 -12.30 2.64 -6.06
C SER A 12 -11.95 4.11 -6.32
N GLY A 13 -11.44 4.43 -7.51
CA GLY A 13 -10.99 5.77 -7.88
C GLY A 13 -11.66 6.31 -9.15
N PHE A 14 -11.11 7.41 -9.64
CA PHE A 14 -11.54 8.08 -10.86
C PHE A 14 -10.38 8.14 -11.83
N GLU A 15 -10.59 7.65 -13.05
CA GLU A 15 -9.63 7.87 -14.13
C GLU A 15 -9.50 9.38 -14.40
N SER A 16 -8.25 9.84 -14.49
CA SER A 16 -7.92 11.24 -14.74
C SER A 16 -6.74 11.32 -15.69
N GLU A 17 -6.82 12.28 -16.61
CA GLU A 17 -5.73 12.67 -17.50
C GLU A 17 -5.25 14.09 -17.20
N ARG A 18 -5.83 14.74 -16.19
CA ARG A 18 -5.59 16.16 -15.86
C ARG A 18 -4.52 16.32 -14.79
N PHE A 19 -3.32 15.85 -15.09
CA PHE A 19 -2.16 16.06 -14.21
C PHE A 19 -1.43 17.31 -14.65
N GLN A 20 -1.73 18.43 -14.01
CA GLN A 20 -1.09 19.72 -14.27
C GLN A 20 -0.46 20.25 -12.99
N LEU A 21 0.78 20.71 -13.08
CA LEU A 21 1.44 21.45 -12.02
C LEU A 21 1.29 22.95 -12.29
N HIS A 22 0.65 23.64 -11.35
CA HIS A 22 0.58 25.10 -11.36
C HIS A 22 1.75 25.67 -10.56
N THR A 23 2.57 26.50 -11.19
CA THR A 23 3.70 27.21 -10.55
C THR A 23 3.74 28.67 -11.00
N GLY A 24 3.15 29.56 -10.20
CA GLY A 24 3.00 30.97 -10.56
C GLY A 24 2.12 31.14 -11.81
N PRO A 25 2.57 31.87 -12.85
CA PRO A 25 1.80 32.04 -14.09
C PRO A 25 1.89 30.84 -15.03
N PHE A 26 2.66 29.79 -14.69
CA PHE A 26 2.90 28.65 -15.57
C PHE A 26 2.02 27.46 -15.19
N VAL A 27 1.49 26.80 -16.23
CA VAL A 27 0.81 25.50 -16.13
C VAL A 27 1.67 24.50 -16.87
N ILE A 28 2.20 23.52 -16.14
CA ILE A 28 3.04 22.46 -16.70
C ILE A 28 2.20 21.18 -16.74
N PRO A 29 1.81 20.68 -17.92
CA PRO A 29 1.21 19.35 -18.00
C PRO A 29 2.27 18.32 -17.57
N LEU A 30 1.97 17.55 -16.54
CA LEU A 30 2.82 16.45 -16.05
C LEU A 30 2.61 15.17 -16.86
N ARG A 31 1.51 15.11 -17.63
CA ARG A 31 1.14 14.02 -18.52
C ARG A 31 0.30 14.58 -19.66
N ASN A 32 0.60 14.24 -20.90
CA ASN A 32 -0.18 14.69 -22.07
C ASN A 32 -0.37 13.57 -23.10
N GLU A 33 -1.22 13.82 -24.11
CA GLU A 33 -1.47 12.85 -25.19
C GLU A 33 -0.22 12.57 -26.04
N GLU A 34 0.75 13.49 -26.07
CA GLU A 34 2.01 13.34 -26.81
C GLU A 34 2.94 12.29 -26.18
N ASP A 35 2.81 12.00 -24.88
CA ASP A 35 3.50 10.89 -24.21
C ASP A 35 3.11 9.53 -24.84
N SER A 36 1.92 9.43 -25.44
CA SER A 36 1.43 8.23 -26.15
C SER A 36 2.06 8.08 -27.52
N VAL A 37 2.42 9.21 -28.14
CA VAL A 37 3.02 9.26 -29.48
C VAL A 37 4.47 8.78 -29.45
N GLN A 38 5.15 8.93 -28.31
CA GLN A 38 6.54 8.49 -28.13
C GLN A 38 6.70 6.96 -28.01
N GLN A 39 5.61 6.20 -27.84
CA GLN A 39 5.62 4.72 -27.79
C GLN A 39 4.56 4.12 -28.74
N PRO A 40 4.89 3.94 -30.04
CA PRO A 40 3.97 3.38 -31.02
C PRO A 40 3.40 2.03 -30.56
N GLY A 41 2.07 1.95 -30.46
CA GLY A 41 1.35 0.72 -30.05
C GLY A 41 0.99 0.63 -28.57
N LYS A 42 1.33 1.63 -27.75
CA LYS A 42 0.97 1.66 -26.33
C LYS A 42 -0.11 2.72 -26.07
N VAL A 43 -1.33 2.25 -25.79
CA VAL A 43 -2.40 3.14 -25.30
C VAL A 43 -2.01 3.61 -23.91
N LEU A 44 -1.98 4.92 -23.69
CA LEU A 44 -1.71 5.48 -22.37
C LEU A 44 -2.90 5.15 -21.46
N GLU A 45 -2.73 4.26 -20.49
CA GLU A 45 -3.78 4.01 -19.51
C GLU A 45 -3.94 5.24 -18.60
N PRO A 46 -5.17 5.74 -18.39
CA PRO A 46 -5.39 6.93 -17.57
C PRO A 46 -4.88 6.69 -16.15
N SER A 47 -4.30 7.72 -15.52
CA SER A 47 -3.92 7.58 -14.12
C SER A 47 -5.19 7.57 -13.27
N VAL A 48 -5.20 6.80 -12.19
CA VAL A 48 -6.35 6.75 -11.29
C VAL A 48 -6.12 7.72 -10.14
N LEU A 49 -6.96 8.76 -10.07
CA LEU A 49 -7.07 9.60 -8.88
C LEU A 49 -7.89 8.84 -7.83
N VAL A 50 -7.24 8.44 -6.75
CA VAL A 50 -7.86 7.66 -5.68
C VAL A 50 -7.37 8.17 -4.33
N TYR A 51 -8.28 8.23 -3.35
CA TYR A 51 -7.92 8.60 -1.99
C TYR A 51 -7.09 7.50 -1.35
N GLN A 52 -6.08 7.87 -0.56
CA GLN A 52 -5.25 6.90 0.14
C GLN A 52 -6.07 5.91 0.99
N ALA A 53 -7.10 6.40 1.69
CA ALA A 53 -7.98 5.56 2.49
C ALA A 53 -8.70 4.50 1.64
N GLU A 54 -9.11 4.85 0.42
CA GLU A 54 -9.77 3.92 -0.51
C GLU A 54 -8.80 2.90 -1.10
N ILE A 55 -7.54 3.28 -1.36
CA ILE A 55 -6.48 2.32 -1.72
C ILE A 55 -6.32 1.31 -0.59
N CYS A 56 -6.09 1.78 0.64
CA CYS A 56 -5.88 0.91 1.80
C CYS A 56 -7.06 -0.02 2.03
N ARG A 57 -8.29 0.51 1.94
CA ARG A 57 -9.52 -0.27 2.09
C ARG A 57 -9.64 -1.35 1.02
N SER A 58 -9.43 -1.01 -0.25
CA SER A 58 -9.54 -1.95 -1.37
C SER A 58 -8.50 -3.06 -1.29
N LEU A 59 -7.24 -2.71 -0.96
CA LEU A 59 -6.18 -3.69 -0.74
C LEU A 59 -6.49 -4.63 0.44
N TRP A 60 -7.02 -4.07 1.54
CA TRP A 60 -7.41 -4.85 2.71
C TRP A 60 -8.55 -5.82 2.39
N THR A 61 -9.63 -5.34 1.76
CA THR A 61 -10.79 -6.16 1.39
C THR A 61 -10.38 -7.34 0.50
N GLU A 62 -9.53 -7.12 -0.50
CA GLU A 62 -9.03 -8.19 -1.36
C GLU A 62 -8.19 -9.21 -0.59
N LEU A 63 -7.32 -8.75 0.32
CA LEU A 63 -6.49 -9.63 1.15
C LEU A 63 -7.36 -10.53 2.04
N GLU A 64 -8.35 -9.93 2.71
CA GLU A 64 -9.30 -10.63 3.58
C GLU A 64 -10.19 -11.60 2.79
N GLN A 65 -10.72 -11.19 1.64
CA GLN A 65 -11.55 -12.06 0.79
C GLN A 65 -10.78 -13.30 0.32
N ARG A 66 -9.50 -13.15 -0.03
CA ARG A 66 -8.66 -14.25 -0.53
C ARG A 66 -8.17 -15.18 0.57
N HIS A 67 -7.95 -14.68 1.79
CA HIS A 67 -7.21 -15.42 2.82
C HIS A 67 -7.87 -15.48 4.21
N GLY A 68 -8.87 -14.65 4.50
CA GLY A 68 -9.49 -14.53 5.84
C GLY A 68 -10.09 -15.84 6.37
N ASN A 69 -10.66 -16.67 5.49
CA ASN A 69 -11.24 -17.97 5.87
C ASN A 69 -10.26 -19.14 5.77
N THR A 70 -9.00 -18.90 5.42
CA THR A 70 -8.02 -19.97 5.18
C THR A 70 -7.11 -20.25 6.38
N GLY A 71 -7.17 -19.41 7.41
CA GLY A 71 -6.22 -19.41 8.53
C GLY A 71 -4.83 -18.87 8.18
N ARG A 72 -4.59 -18.49 6.91
CA ARG A 72 -3.30 -17.91 6.46
C ARG A 72 -3.17 -16.42 6.73
N LEU A 73 -4.26 -15.75 7.07
CA LEU A 73 -4.29 -14.34 7.42
C LEU A 73 -4.86 -14.19 8.83
N ASN A 74 -4.07 -13.58 9.71
CA ASN A 74 -4.53 -13.08 10.99
C ASN A 74 -4.12 -11.62 11.12
N ALA A 75 -5.08 -10.75 11.41
CA ALA A 75 -4.91 -9.31 11.38
C ALA A 75 -5.03 -8.75 12.80
N MET A 76 -4.02 -8.00 13.24
CA MET A 76 -4.04 -7.36 14.55
C MET A 76 -3.98 -5.83 14.37
N PHE A 77 -5.12 -5.18 14.53
CA PHE A 77 -5.23 -3.73 14.49
C PHE A 77 -5.02 -3.12 15.89
N ASN A 78 -4.71 -1.82 15.94
CA ASN A 78 -4.42 -1.10 17.18
C ASN A 78 -3.28 -1.73 18.00
N CYS A 79 -2.37 -2.43 17.33
CA CYS A 79 -1.17 -3.02 17.90
C CYS A 79 0.02 -2.32 17.25
N LYS A 80 0.86 -1.67 18.05
CA LYS A 80 2.06 -0.99 17.56
C LYS A 80 3.26 -1.87 17.84
N VAL A 81 4.06 -2.18 16.83
CA VAL A 81 5.36 -2.83 17.05
C VAL A 81 6.28 -1.83 17.74
N GLU A 82 6.84 -2.22 18.89
CA GLU A 82 7.79 -1.39 19.66
C GLU A 82 9.23 -1.84 19.44
N ASP A 83 9.45 -3.14 19.34
CA ASP A 83 10.78 -3.73 19.21
C ASP A 83 10.76 -5.05 18.44
N CYS A 84 11.89 -5.38 17.82
CA CYS A 84 12.09 -6.61 17.08
C CYS A 84 13.48 -7.15 17.40
N ASP A 85 13.56 -8.23 18.17
CA ASP A 85 14.82 -8.87 18.51
C ASP A 85 15.15 -9.93 17.46
N LEU A 86 16.14 -9.63 16.62
CA LEU A 86 16.63 -10.54 15.57
C LEU A 86 17.40 -11.74 16.12
N SER A 87 17.97 -11.62 17.32
CA SER A 87 18.77 -12.68 17.95
C SER A 87 17.90 -13.78 18.55
N THR A 88 16.75 -13.39 19.11
CA THR A 88 15.77 -14.32 19.70
C THR A 88 14.58 -14.60 18.79
N MET A 89 14.48 -13.91 17.65
CA MET A 89 13.38 -13.99 16.68
C MET A 89 12.01 -13.68 17.32
N GLN A 90 11.95 -12.59 18.09
CA GLN A 90 10.76 -12.16 18.83
C GLN A 90 10.37 -10.73 18.45
N VAL A 91 9.07 -10.46 18.34
CA VAL A 91 8.50 -9.12 18.17
C VAL A 91 7.72 -8.71 19.41
N SER A 92 7.95 -7.50 19.89
CA SER A 92 7.22 -6.91 21.00
C SER A 92 6.24 -5.87 20.47
N VAL A 93 4.98 -5.98 20.91
CA VAL A 93 3.89 -5.09 20.49
C VAL A 93 3.32 -4.36 21.69
N ASP A 94 3.16 -3.05 21.58
CA ASP A 94 2.31 -2.28 22.47
C ASP A 94 0.85 -2.54 22.08
N SER A 95 0.14 -3.15 23.01
CA SER A 95 -1.29 -3.43 22.93
C SER A 95 -1.90 -3.18 24.30
N LYS A 96 -3.13 -2.70 24.34
CA LYS A 96 -3.88 -2.48 25.59
C LYS A 96 -3.96 -3.73 26.46
N ASP A 97 -3.86 -4.90 25.84
CA ASP A 97 -3.94 -6.20 26.52
C ASP A 97 -2.59 -6.71 27.04
N SER A 98 -1.51 -5.91 26.94
CA SER A 98 -0.15 -6.28 27.38
C SER A 98 0.27 -7.68 26.89
N LEU A 99 0.15 -7.88 25.58
CA LEU A 99 0.48 -9.16 24.96
C LEU A 99 1.97 -9.48 25.14
N PRO A 100 2.32 -10.74 25.45
CA PRO A 100 3.72 -11.15 25.51
C PRO A 100 4.38 -11.01 24.13
N SER A 101 5.71 -10.94 24.08
CA SER A 101 6.46 -10.99 22.83
C SER A 101 6.07 -12.22 22.02
N GLN A 102 5.93 -12.04 20.70
CA GLN A 102 5.48 -13.07 19.78
C GLN A 102 6.66 -13.58 18.94
N PRO A 103 6.82 -14.91 18.79
CA PRO A 103 7.85 -15.46 17.92
C PRO A 103 7.51 -15.18 16.44
N TYR A 104 8.53 -15.06 15.60
CA TYR A 104 8.36 -15.04 14.15
C TYR A 104 9.45 -15.88 13.47
N ASP A 105 9.14 -16.44 12.30
CA ASP A 105 10.14 -17.08 11.42
C ASP A 105 10.70 -16.07 10.41
N ILE A 106 9.84 -15.20 9.89
CA ILE A 106 10.18 -14.15 8.91
C ILE A 106 9.46 -12.87 9.34
N ILE A 107 10.18 -11.75 9.33
CA ILE A 107 9.62 -10.42 9.52
C ILE A 107 9.72 -9.60 8.23
N ILE A 108 8.64 -8.88 7.90
CA ILE A 108 8.56 -8.01 6.72
C ILE A 108 8.23 -6.58 7.19
N GLY A 109 9.17 -5.66 7.02
CA GLY A 109 9.03 -4.25 7.42
C GLY A 109 8.23 -3.43 6.41
N CYS A 110 6.92 -3.30 6.64
CA CYS A 110 6.01 -2.45 5.85
C CYS A 110 5.44 -1.27 6.68
N ASP A 111 6.16 -0.85 7.73
CA ASP A 111 5.75 0.10 8.78
C ASP A 111 6.15 1.57 8.50
N GLY A 112 6.50 1.87 7.25
CA GLY A 112 6.65 3.24 6.75
C GLY A 112 7.97 3.93 7.12
N VAL A 113 7.94 5.28 7.07
CA VAL A 113 9.15 6.10 7.16
C VAL A 113 9.86 6.00 8.51
N ASN A 114 9.14 5.72 9.59
CA ASN A 114 9.67 5.60 10.95
C ASN A 114 9.79 4.13 11.41
N SER A 115 10.09 3.23 10.46
CA SER A 115 10.15 1.78 10.67
C SER A 115 10.98 1.35 11.90
N ILE A 116 10.38 0.50 12.73
CA ILE A 116 11.02 -0.21 13.84
C ILE A 116 11.81 -1.39 13.28
N VAL A 117 11.24 -2.12 12.32
CA VAL A 117 11.89 -3.28 11.70
C VAL A 117 13.21 -2.89 11.03
N ARG A 118 13.28 -1.71 10.41
CA ARG A 118 14.53 -1.20 9.79
C ARG A 118 15.59 -0.80 10.82
N LYS A 119 15.20 -0.49 12.06
CA LYS A 119 16.13 -0.07 13.13
C LYS A 119 16.68 -1.25 13.95
N ALA A 120 16.04 -2.41 13.85
CA ALA A 120 16.40 -3.64 14.54
C ALA A 120 17.71 -4.27 14.02
#